data_AF-A0A2W1MJX2-F1
#
_entry.id   AF-A0A2W1MJX2-F1
#
_cell.length_a   1.000
_cell.length_b   1.000
_cell.length_c   1.000
_cell.angle_alpha   90.00
_cell.angle_beta   90.00
_cell.angle_gamma   90.00
#
_symmetry.space_group_name_H-M   'P 1'
#
loop_
_entity.id
_entity.type
_entity.pdbx_description
1 polymer ?
#
loop_
_entity_poly.entity_id
_entity_poly.type
_entity_poly.pdbx_seq_one_letter_code
_entity_poly.pdbx_strand_id
1 'polypeptide(L)' 'MISQARAKFVFLALSVSVVVMDQITKHVVDALLEYSQLLELFPALALQFSYNTGAAFGGFNCCFLL' A
#
# COMPACT_ATOMS: atom_id res chain seq x y z
N MET A 1 -24.48 25.12 -7.15
CA MET A 1 -24.68 24.04 -6.16
C MET A 1 -24.33 22.72 -6.83
N ILE A 2 -23.23 22.06 -6.43
CA ILE A 2 -22.90 20.72 -6.93
C ILE A 2 -23.95 19.75 -6.36
N SER A 3 -24.57 18.94 -7.21
CA SER A 3 -25.48 17.87 -6.77
C SER A 3 -24.74 16.94 -5.81
N GLN A 4 -25.34 16.65 -4.65
CA GLN A 4 -24.76 15.73 -3.66
C GLN A 4 -24.43 14.36 -4.25
N ALA A 5 -25.19 13.91 -5.25
CA ALA A 5 -24.88 12.68 -5.99
C ALA A 5 -23.54 12.81 -6.75
N ARG A 6 -23.32 13.93 -7.45
CA ARG A 6 -22.07 14.17 -8.18
C ARG A 6 -20.86 14.24 -7.24
N ALA A 7 -21.00 14.89 -6.08
CA ALA A 7 -19.94 14.92 -5.08
C ALA A 7 -19.58 13.52 -4.58
N LYS A 8 -20.57 12.68 -4.25
CA LYS A 8 -20.35 11.29 -3.83
C LYS A 8 -19.66 10.46 -4.92
N PHE A 9 -20.10 10.59 -6.17
CA PHE A 9 -19.46 9.90 -7.30
C PHE A 9 -18.01 10.34 -7.52
N VAL A 10 -17.69 11.62 -7.35
CA VAL A 10 -16.32 12.11 -7.44
C VAL A 10 -15.44 11.47 -6.36
N PHE A 11 -15.91 11.41 -5.11
CA PHE A 11 -15.16 10.74 -4.05
C PHE A 11 -15.01 9.24 -4.29
N LEU A 12 -16.06 8.56 -4.76
CA LEU A 12 -15.97 7.15 -5.11
C LEU A 12 -14.92 6.91 -6.20
N ALA A 13 -14.95 7.71 -7.27
CA ALA A 13 -13.98 7.61 -8.36
C ALA A 13 -12.55 7.84 -7.85
N LEU A 14 -12.34 8.85 -6.99
CA LEU A 14 -11.05 9.12 -6.38
C LEU A 14 -10.56 7.94 -5.53
N SER A 15 -11.42 7.36 -4.69
CA SER A 15 -11.09 6.19 -3.88
C SER A 15 -10.72 4.99 -4.76
N VAL A 16 -11.48 4.73 -5.83
CA VAL A 16 -11.17 3.66 -6.78
C VAL A 16 -9.81 3.89 -7.44
N SER A 17 -9.50 5.12 -7.86
CA SER A 17 -8.20 5.46 -8.45
C SER A 17 -7.05 5.19 -7.47
N VAL A 18 -7.20 5.53 -6.20
CA VAL A 18 -6.17 5.27 -5.17
C VAL A 18 -5.97 3.76 -4.98
N VAL A 19 -7.05 2.98 -4.87
CA VAL A 19 -6.97 1.52 -4.70
C VAL A 19 -6.31 0.85 -5.91
N VAL A 20 -6.68 1.26 -7.12
CA VAL A 20 -6.07 0.73 -8.35
C VAL A 20 -4.58 1.04 -8.40
N MET A 21 -4.19 2.28 -8.09
CA MET A 21 -2.78 2.67 -8.06
C MET A 21 -1.99 1.86 -7.02
N ASP A 22 -2.53 1.71 -5.81
CA ASP A 22 -1.92 0.92 -4.73
C ASP A 22 -1.66 -0.54 -5.16
N GLN A 23 -2.65 -1.19 -5.77
CA GLN A 23 -2.53 -2.58 -6.19
C GLN A 23 -1.56 -2.75 -7.37
N ILE A 24 -1.54 -1.81 -8.31
CA ILE A 24 -0.56 -1.81 -9.40
C ILE A 24 0.86 -1.70 -8.83
N THR A 25 1.11 -0.73 -7.93
CA THR A 25 2.45 -0.54 -7.36
C THR A 25 2.93 -1.79 -6.61
N LYS A 26 2.05 -2.43 -5.82
CA LYS A 26 2.40 -3.69 -5.13
C LYS A 26 2.76 -4.80 -6.11
N HIS A 27 1.96 -4.96 -7.16
CA HIS A 27 2.21 -6.00 -8.16
C HIS A 27 3.51 -5.76 -8.93
N VAL A 28 3.82 -4.50 -9.26
CA VAL A 28 5.09 -4.12 -9.90
C VAL A 28 6.28 -4.44 -8.99
N VAL A 29 6.19 -4.12 -7.70
CA VAL A 29 7.27 -4.41 -6.74
C VAL A 29 7.47 -5.92 -6.59
N ASP A 30 6.41 -6.70 -6.44
CA ASP A 30 6.47 -8.17 -6.33
C ASP A 30 7.04 -8.83 -7.61
N ALA A 31 6.74 -8.27 -8.78
CA ALA A 31 7.23 -8.78 -10.06
C ALA A 31 8.70 -8.41 -10.37
N LEU A 32 9.21 -7.29 -9.82
CA LEU A 32 10.50 -6.73 -10.22
C LEU A 32 11.58 -6.75 -9.14
N LEU A 33 11.21 -6.82 -7.85
CA LEU A 33 12.16 -6.85 -6.74
C LEU A 33 12.17 -8.22 -6.09
N GLU A 34 13.36 -8.71 -5.75
CA GLU A 34 13.50 -9.85 -4.85
C GLU A 34 13.09 -9.46 -3.43
N TYR A 35 12.65 -10.45 -2.65
CA TYR A 35 12.25 -10.20 -1.26
C TYR A 35 13.40 -9.57 -0.47
N SER A 36 13.08 -8.50 0.29
CA SER A 36 14.03 -7.71 1.07
C SER A 36 15.06 -6.92 0.25
N GLN A 37 14.99 -6.91 -1.08
CA GLN A 37 15.85 -6.11 -1.94
C GLN A 37 15.57 -4.60 -1.73
N LEU A 38 16.63 -3.82 -1.53
CA LEU A 38 16.56 -2.36 -1.47
C LEU A 38 16.90 -1.75 -2.84
N LEU A 39 15.96 -0.98 -3.38
CA LEU A 39 16.15 -0.16 -4.58
C LEU A 39 16.13 1.31 -4.17
N GLU A 40 17.30 1.93 -4.08
CA GLU A 40 17.42 3.35 -3.77
C GLU A 40 16.86 4.21 -4.92
N LEU A 41 15.87 5.04 -4.61
CA LEU A 41 15.30 6.01 -5.56
C LEU A 41 15.95 7.38 -5.42
N PHE A 42 16.17 7.80 -4.17
CA PHE A 42 16.78 9.06 -3.78
C PHE A 42 17.60 8.86 -2.49
N PRO A 43 18.48 9.80 -2.10
CA PRO A 43 19.35 9.65 -0.93
C PRO A 43 18.65 9.34 0.41
N ALA A 44 17.34 9.59 0.51
CA ALA A 44 16.52 9.33 1.70
C ALA A 44 15.27 8.47 1.42
N LEU A 45 15.13 7.91 0.20
CA LEU A 45 13.98 7.11 -0.20
C LEU A 45 14.44 5.88 -0.96
N ALA A 46 14.12 4.71 -0.43
CA ALA A 46 14.30 3.43 -1.11
C ALA A 46 12.96 2.68 -1.19
N LEU A 47 12.77 1.96 -2.28
CA LEU A 47 11.73 0.94 -2.38
C LEU A 47 12.29 -0.38 -1.88
N GLN A 48 11.52 -1.08 -1.06
CA GLN A 48 11.86 -2.41 -0.60
C GLN A 48 10.62 -3.30 -0.67
N PHE A 49 10.80 -4.51 -1.18
CA PHE A 49 9.75 -5.51 -1.15
C PHE A 49 9.73 -6.22 0.22
N SER A 50 8.64 -6.06 0.96
CA SER A 50 8.46 -6.66 2.28
C SER A 50 6.99 -7.02 2.53
N TYR A 51 6.78 -8.16 3.21
CA TYR A 51 5.46 -8.60 3.64
C TYR A 51 5.22 -8.16 5.09
N ASN A 52 4.22 -7.31 5.31
CA ASN A 52 3.83 -6.88 6.65
C ASN A 52 2.68 -7.74 7.19
N THR A 53 2.96 -8.61 8.15
CA THR A 53 1.97 -9.46 8.83
C THR A 53 1.19 -8.74 9.93
N GLY A 54 1.39 -7.42 10.10
CA GLY A 54 0.74 -6.64 11.16
C GLY A 54 1.57 -6.51 12.44
N ALA A 55 2.90 -6.63 12.34
CA ALA A 55 3.82 -6.59 13.49
C ALA A 55 3.71 -5.29 14.32
N ALA A 56 3.29 -4.18 13.72
CA ALA A 56 3.07 -2.91 14.41
C ALA A 56 2.04 -2.99 15.56
N PHE A 57 1.14 -3.97 15.52
CA PHE A 57 0.13 -4.23 16.57
C PHE A 57 0.26 -5.64 17.17
N GLY A 58 1.41 -6.32 16.98
CA GLY A 58 1.62 -7.70 17.42
C GLY A 58 1.54 -7.94 18.93
N GLY A 59 1.53 -6.87 19.74
CA GLY A 59 1.35 -6.95 21.19
C GLY A 59 -0.05 -7.36 21.67
N PHE A 60 -1.06 -7.45 20.80
CA PHE A 60 -2.45 -7.76 21.19
C PHE A 60 -2.80 -9.25 21.25
N ASN A 61 -1.92 -10.16 20.82
CA ASN A 61 -2.04 -11.60 21.10
C ASN A 61 -0.64 -12.20 21.25
N CYS A 62 -0.30 -12.57 22.49
CA CYS A 62 1.02 -13.03 22.96
C CYS A 62 1.50 -14.37 22.34
N CYS A 63 0.93 -14.85 21.24
CA CYS A 63 1.34 -16.10 20.58
C CYS A 63 1.10 -16.03 19.06
N PHE A 64 1.84 -15.18 18.37
CA PHE A 64 1.94 -15.23 16.90
C PHE A 64 3.38 -14.92 16.47
N LEU A 65 4.34 -15.73 16.93
CA LEU A 65 5.69 -15.95 16.37
C LEU A 65 6.55 -16.74 17.39
N LEU A 66 6.31 -18.05 17.47
CA LEU A 66 7.37 -19.05 17.67
C LEU A 66 7.32 -19.97 16.46
#